data_AF-A0A843HQ60-F1
#
_entry.id   AF-A0A843HQ60-F1
#
_cell.length_a   1.000
_cell.length_b   1.000
_cell.length_c   1.000
_cell.angle_alpha   90.00
_cell.angle_beta   90.00
_cell.angle_gamma   90.00
#
_symmetry.space_group_name_H-M   'P 1'
#
loop_
_entity.id
_entity.type
_entity.pdbx_description
1 polymer ?
#
loop_
_entity_poly.entity_id
_entity_poly.type
_entity_poly.pdbx_seq_one_letter_code
_entity_poly.pdbx_strand_id
1 'polypeptide(L)'
;MNSVKIFNYVVNRYPKDIKTHAVRVADMCIKYGFDYMTVGLLHDIIEDTDTTLDELPEDIRIDIATLTRRSDETYFEYINRIKNNGSKRAITVKLCDINNHLNQKDTLKDSLKKRYLKAQGILNERTDINI
;
A
#
# COMPACT_ATOMS: atom_id res chain seq x y z
N MET A 1 15.71 7.28 9.76
CA MET A 1 16.41 6.01 9.42
C MET A 1 16.99 6.16 8.01
N ASN A 2 18.21 5.73 7.71
CA ASN A 2 18.73 5.85 6.33
C ASN A 2 18.15 4.76 5.41
N SER A 3 18.21 4.99 4.09
CA SER A 3 17.58 4.14 3.06
C SER A 3 17.99 2.66 3.15
N VAL A 4 19.26 2.40 3.51
CA VAL A 4 19.81 1.05 3.67
C VAL A 4 19.22 0.31 4.86
N LYS A 5 18.99 1.00 5.99
CA LYS A 5 18.37 0.40 7.18
C LYS A 5 16.90 0.04 6.94
N ILE A 6 16.15 0.86 6.22
CA ILE A 6 14.76 0.58 5.84
C ILE A 6 14.70 -0.66 4.95
N PHE A 7 15.54 -0.71 3.91
CA PHE A 7 15.59 -1.86 3.02
C PHE A 7 15.95 -3.16 3.74
N ASN A 8 16.97 -3.14 4.60
CA ASN A 8 17.35 -4.32 5.38
C ASN A 8 16.26 -4.76 6.37
N TYR A 9 15.55 -3.83 6.98
CA TYR A 9 14.44 -4.13 7.88
C TYR A 9 13.31 -4.87 7.14
N VAL A 10 12.91 -4.36 5.98
CA VAL A 10 11.91 -4.97 5.08
C VAL A 10 12.37 -6.36 4.63
N VAL A 11 13.61 -6.49 4.16
CA VAL A 11 14.17 -7.75 3.67
C VAL A 11 14.29 -8.79 4.79
N ASN A 12 14.39 -8.40 6.06
CA ASN A 12 14.48 -9.36 7.14
C ASN A 12 13.12 -9.74 7.75
N ARG A 13 12.11 -8.87 7.65
CA ARG A 13 10.79 -9.07 8.27
C ARG A 13 9.78 -9.79 7.36
N TYR A 14 9.74 -9.46 6.07
CA TYR A 14 8.72 -10.07 5.20
C TYR A 14 9.03 -11.54 4.84
N PRO A 15 8.03 -12.43 4.78
CA PRO A 15 8.14 -13.73 4.09
C PRO A 15 8.50 -13.57 2.61
N LYS A 16 9.16 -14.58 2.00
CA LYS A 16 9.72 -14.50 0.64
C LYS A 16 8.73 -14.08 -0.45
N ASP A 17 7.50 -14.58 -0.40
CA ASP A 17 6.48 -14.31 -1.42
C ASP A 17 5.87 -12.92 -1.26
N ILE A 18 5.75 -12.45 -0.01
CA ILE A 18 5.21 -11.13 0.35
C ILE A 18 6.18 -10.01 -0.03
N LYS A 19 7.49 -10.25 0.09
CA LYS A 19 8.54 -9.33 -0.38
C LYS A 19 8.38 -8.91 -1.83
N THR A 20 7.98 -9.84 -2.69
CA THR A 20 7.88 -9.58 -4.13
C THR A 20 6.74 -8.62 -4.44
N HIS A 21 5.63 -8.73 -3.72
CA HIS A 21 4.51 -7.79 -3.85
C HIS A 21 4.92 -6.37 -3.43
N ALA A 22 5.46 -6.22 -2.22
CA ALA A 22 5.88 -4.92 -1.69
C ALA A 22 6.91 -4.21 -2.60
N VAL A 23 7.87 -4.94 -3.15
CA VAL A 23 8.86 -4.38 -4.10
C VAL A 23 8.20 -3.89 -5.39
N ARG A 24 7.24 -4.63 -5.96
CA ARG A 24 6.52 -4.19 -7.17
C ARG A 24 5.72 -2.91 -6.91
N VAL A 25 5.05 -2.80 -5.76
CA VAL A 25 4.31 -1.59 -5.38
C VAL A 25 5.25 -0.40 -5.20
N ALA A 26 6.40 -0.61 -4.54
CA ALA A 26 7.43 0.42 -4.38
C ALA A 26 8.01 0.89 -5.72
N ASP A 27 8.27 -0.03 -6.67
CA ASP A 27 8.76 0.29 -8.02
C ASP A 27 7.77 1.19 -8.78
N MET A 28 6.48 0.86 -8.72
CA MET A 28 5.41 1.70 -9.29
C MET A 28 5.32 3.08 -8.65
N CYS A 29 5.83 3.23 -7.43
CA CYS A 29 5.85 4.49 -6.69
C CYS A 29 7.07 5.38 -7.01
N ILE A 30 8.09 4.90 -7.73
CA ILE A 30 9.34 5.64 -8.04
C ILE A 30 9.05 7.02 -8.61
N LYS A 31 8.09 7.12 -9.54
CA LYS A 31 7.73 8.36 -10.23
C LYS A 31 7.18 9.46 -9.30
N TYR A 32 6.78 9.12 -8.08
CA TYR A 32 6.20 10.07 -7.12
C TYR A 32 7.20 10.53 -6.04
N GLY A 33 8.35 9.86 -5.91
CA GLY A 33 9.41 10.23 -4.97
C GLY A 33 9.79 9.11 -3.99
N PHE A 34 10.93 9.31 -3.33
CA PHE A 34 11.52 8.30 -2.44
C PHE A 34 10.64 7.99 -1.21
N ASP A 35 9.89 8.97 -0.72
CA ASP A 35 8.97 8.79 0.39
C ASP A 35 7.74 7.94 -0.01
N TYR A 36 7.23 8.09 -1.24
CA TYR A 36 6.20 7.19 -1.79
C TYR A 36 6.71 5.76 -1.94
N MET A 37 7.94 5.58 -2.44
CA MET A 37 8.56 4.26 -2.53
C MET A 37 8.70 3.61 -1.15
N THR A 38 9.10 4.38 -0.14
CA THR A 38 9.26 3.91 1.24
C THR A 38 7.95 3.43 1.82
N VAL A 39 6.87 4.22 1.66
CA VAL A 39 5.53 3.81 2.09
C VAL A 39 5.03 2.60 1.29
N GLY A 40 5.23 2.57 -0.03
CA GLY A 40 4.86 1.43 -0.88
C GLY A 40 5.57 0.13 -0.49
N LEU A 41 6.83 0.21 -0.07
CA LEU A 41 7.58 -0.94 0.39
C LEU A 41 7.10 -1.48 1.75
N LEU A 42 6.47 -0.64 2.57
CA LEU A 42 6.05 -0.94 3.94
C LEU A 42 4.53 -1.09 4.10
N HIS A 43 3.74 -0.89 3.05
CA HIS A 43 2.30 -0.66 3.20
C HIS A 43 1.55 -1.81 3.90
N ASP A 44 1.99 -3.06 3.71
CA ASP A 44 1.40 -4.25 4.34
C ASP A 44 2.20 -4.74 5.57
N ILE A 45 3.25 -4.03 6.01
CA ILE A 45 4.21 -4.56 7.00
C ILE A 45 3.53 -4.95 8.32
N ILE A 46 2.50 -4.22 8.72
CA ILE A 46 1.74 -4.48 9.94
C ILE A 46 0.77 -5.65 9.75
N GLU A 47 0.22 -5.84 8.55
CA GLU A 47 -0.71 -6.95 8.27
C GLU A 47 0.02 -8.28 8.14
N ASP A 48 1.24 -8.28 7.59
CA ASP A 48 1.98 -9.48 7.23
C ASP A 48 3.05 -9.90 8.25
N THR A 49 3.30 -9.09 9.29
CA THR A 49 4.34 -9.35 10.29
C THR A 49 3.88 -8.97 11.70
N ASP A 50 4.73 -9.19 12.70
CA ASP A 50 4.54 -8.75 14.09
C ASP A 50 4.99 -7.29 14.32
N THR A 51 5.34 -6.55 13.27
CA THR A 51 5.80 -5.16 13.33
C THR A 51 4.72 -4.24 13.87
N THR A 52 5.08 -3.42 14.85
CA THR A 52 4.22 -2.37 15.39
C THR A 52 4.50 -0.99 14.76
N LEU A 53 3.53 -0.07 14.82
CA LEU A 53 3.71 1.31 14.31
C LEU A 53 4.90 2.03 14.96
N ASP A 54 5.16 1.76 16.24
CA ASP A 54 6.24 2.41 17.01
C ASP A 54 7.65 2.00 16.56
N GLU A 55 7.77 0.89 15.83
CA GLU A 55 9.04 0.49 15.22
C GLU A 55 9.33 1.23 13.91
N LEU A 56 8.34 1.93 13.34
CA LEU A 56 8.46 2.62 12.06
C LEU A 56 8.91 4.08 12.25
N PRO A 57 9.54 4.69 11.24
CA PRO A 57 9.82 6.13 11.24
C PRO A 57 8.56 6.98 11.38
N GLU A 58 8.58 7.97 12.28
CA GLU A 58 7.42 8.80 12.63
C GLU A 58 6.76 9.46 11.41
N ASP A 59 7.56 9.90 10.43
CA ASP A 59 7.12 10.61 9.23
C ASP A 59 6.26 9.76 8.26
N ILE A 60 6.25 8.43 8.42
CA ILE A 60 5.43 7.52 7.60
C ILE A 60 4.34 6.81 8.40
N ARG A 61 4.34 6.86 9.73
CA ARG A 61 3.41 6.09 10.59
C ARG A 61 1.95 6.34 10.23
N ILE A 62 1.57 7.60 9.98
CA ILE A 62 0.19 7.97 9.64
C ILE A 62 -0.24 7.32 8.32
N ASP A 63 0.64 7.25 7.33
CA ASP A 63 0.31 6.63 6.05
C ASP A 63 0.21 5.11 6.18
N ILE A 64 1.14 4.48 6.91
CA ILE A 64 1.09 3.04 7.16
C ILE A 64 -0.17 2.69 7.96
N ALA A 65 -0.49 3.42 9.03
CA ALA A 65 -1.72 3.22 9.79
C ALA A 65 -2.99 3.44 8.94
N THR A 66 -2.93 4.36 7.97
CA THR A 66 -4.03 4.57 7.01
C THR A 66 -4.18 3.37 6.09
N LEU A 67 -3.06 2.83 5.60
CA LEU A 67 -2.98 1.71 4.67
C LEU A 67 -3.18 0.34 5.33
N THR A 68 -3.05 0.22 6.64
CA THR A 68 -3.41 -1.00 7.37
C THR A 68 -4.93 -1.06 7.57
N ARG A 69 -5.54 -2.15 7.12
CA ARG A 69 -6.96 -2.44 7.29
C ARG A 69 -7.24 -2.89 8.71
N ARG A 70 -8.32 -2.37 9.29
CA ARG A 70 -8.78 -2.74 10.63
C ARG A 70 -9.64 -4.01 10.58
N SER A 71 -9.68 -4.75 11.69
CA SER A 71 -10.48 -5.98 11.78
C SER A 71 -11.99 -5.72 11.81
N ASP A 72 -12.41 -4.51 12.20
CA ASP A 72 -13.80 -4.10 12.38
C ASP A 72 -14.39 -3.39 11.15
N GLU A 73 -13.66 -3.30 10.04
CA GLU A 73 -14.13 -2.66 8.80
C GLU A 73 -14.20 -3.63 7.61
N THR A 74 -15.25 -3.47 6.81
CA THR A 74 -15.34 -4.08 5.50
C THR A 74 -14.30 -3.49 4.55
N TYR A 75 -14.00 -4.20 3.47
CA TYR A 75 -13.05 -3.71 2.47
C TYR A 75 -13.44 -2.34 1.89
N PHE A 76 -14.73 -2.07 1.67
CA PHE A 76 -15.14 -0.77 1.12
C PHE A 76 -15.22 0.34 2.17
N GLU A 77 -15.43 0.02 3.44
CA GLU A 77 -15.26 1.00 4.53
C GLU A 77 -13.80 1.40 4.64
N TYR A 78 -12.87 0.44 4.57
CA TYR A 78 -11.43 0.68 4.49
C TYR A 78 -11.05 1.60 3.32
N ILE A 79 -11.50 1.30 2.10
CA ILE A 79 -11.22 2.14 0.92
C ILE A 79 -11.79 3.56 1.09
N ASN A 80 -13.01 3.70 1.63
CA ASN A 80 -13.60 5.02 1.89
C ASN A 80 -12.85 5.78 2.99
N ARG A 81 -12.34 5.09 4.02
CA ARG A 81 -11.50 5.68 5.06
C ARG A 81 -10.20 6.25 4.46
N ILE A 82 -9.53 5.50 3.57
CA ILE A 82 -8.35 5.98 2.85
C ILE A 82 -8.70 7.21 2.00
N LYS A 83 -9.80 7.15 1.24
CA LYS A 83 -10.26 8.28 0.41
C LYS A 83 -10.46 9.56 1.23
N ASN A 84 -11.12 9.44 2.38
CA ASN A 84 -11.56 10.60 3.15
C ASN A 84 -10.46 11.18 4.03
N ASN A 85 -9.61 10.32 4.60
CA ASN A 85 -8.66 10.68 5.65
C ASN A 85 -7.19 10.49 5.24
N GLY A 86 -6.92 9.79 4.14
CA GLY A 86 -5.57 9.49 3.70
C GLY A 86 -4.87 10.72 3.11
N SER A 87 -3.55 10.77 3.32
CA SER A 87 -2.71 11.71 2.61
C SER A 87 -2.69 11.39 1.11
N LYS A 88 -2.23 12.34 0.28
CA LYS A 88 -1.96 12.08 -1.13
C LYS A 88 -1.03 10.88 -1.32
N ARG A 89 -0.04 10.72 -0.45
CA ARG A 89 0.93 9.62 -0.47
C ARG A 89 0.26 8.27 -0.20
N ALA A 90 -0.57 8.18 0.83
CA ALA A 90 -1.31 6.95 1.13
C ALA A 90 -2.27 6.58 -0.01
N ILE A 91 -3.01 7.55 -0.58
CA ILE A 91 -3.92 7.29 -1.70
C ILE A 91 -3.14 6.80 -2.93
N THR A 92 -2.04 7.46 -3.29
CA THR A 92 -1.17 7.03 -4.41
C THR A 92 -0.66 5.61 -4.21
N VAL A 93 -0.14 5.30 -3.02
CA VAL A 93 0.38 3.95 -2.72
C VAL A 93 -0.73 2.91 -2.84
N LYS A 94 -1.94 3.19 -2.32
CA LYS A 94 -3.05 2.24 -2.45
C LYS A 94 -3.47 2.01 -3.89
N LEU A 95 -3.43 3.06 -4.71
CA LEU A 95 -3.70 2.94 -6.14
C LEU A 95 -2.61 2.13 -6.87
N CYS A 96 -1.34 2.29 -6.50
CA CYS A 96 -0.25 1.46 -7.01
C CYS A 96 -0.42 -0.02 -6.63
N ASP A 97 -0.78 -0.31 -5.37
CA ASP A 97 -1.11 -1.65 -4.89
C ASP A 97 -2.28 -2.28 -5.70
N ILE A 98 -3.39 -1.55 -5.84
CA ILE A 98 -4.55 -2.01 -6.63
C ILE A 98 -4.15 -2.28 -8.08
N ASN A 99 -3.34 -1.41 -8.70
CA ASN A 99 -2.91 -1.59 -10.08
C ASN A 99 -1.94 -2.76 -10.24
N ASN A 100 -1.04 -3.00 -9.28
CA ASN A 100 -0.20 -4.20 -9.24
C ASN A 100 -1.05 -5.48 -9.19
N HIS A 101 -2.13 -5.49 -8.41
CA HIS A 101 -3.09 -6.59 -8.40
C HIS A 101 -3.82 -6.77 -9.74
N LEU A 102 -4.30 -5.68 -10.34
CA LEU A 102 -5.01 -5.71 -11.63
C LEU A 102 -4.13 -6.19 -12.80
N ASN A 103 -2.82 -5.96 -12.74
CA ASN A 103 -1.86 -6.38 -13.75
C ASN A 103 -1.53 -7.89 -13.70
N GLN A 104 -1.86 -8.60 -12.61
CA GLN A 104 -1.64 -10.04 -12.46
C GLN A 104 -2.77 -10.85 -13.11
N LYS A 105 -2.93 -10.69 -14.44
CA LYS A 105 -4.09 -11.19 -15.21
C LYS A 105 -4.28 -12.71 -15.14
N ASP A 106 -3.21 -13.49 -15.08
CA ASP A 106 -3.27 -14.95 -15.14
C ASP A 106 -3.76 -15.59 -13.83
N THR A 107 -3.68 -14.88 -12.71
CA THR A 107 -4.04 -15.39 -11.37
C THR A 107 -5.22 -14.66 -10.74
N LEU A 108 -5.67 -13.55 -11.33
CA LEU A 108 -6.72 -12.71 -10.77
C LEU A 108 -8.13 -13.21 -11.12
N LYS A 109 -8.87 -13.63 -10.09
CA LYS A 109 -10.29 -13.99 -10.22
C LYS A 109 -11.16 -12.78 -10.59
N ASP A 110 -12.20 -12.99 -11.40
CA ASP A 110 -13.12 -11.94 -11.84
C ASP A 110 -13.78 -11.16 -10.70
N SER A 111 -14.13 -11.84 -9.60
CA SER A 111 -14.73 -11.20 -8.42
C SER A 111 -13.76 -10.22 -7.76
N LEU A 112 -12.48 -10.56 -7.69
CA LEU A 112 -11.43 -9.68 -7.18
C LEU A 112 -11.15 -8.53 -8.14
N LYS A 113 -11.12 -8.79 -9.45
CA LYS A 113 -10.99 -7.74 -10.46
C LYS A 113 -12.09 -6.68 -10.35
N LYS A 114 -13.36 -7.11 -10.22
CA LYS A 114 -14.50 -6.19 -10.01
C LYS A 114 -14.35 -5.38 -8.72
N ARG A 115 -13.89 -6.01 -7.64
CA ARG A 115 -13.63 -5.34 -6.35
C ARG A 115 -12.56 -4.25 -6.51
N TYR A 116 -11.44 -4.58 -7.15
CA TYR A 116 -10.32 -3.67 -7.35
C TYR A 116 -10.64 -2.49 -8.27
N LEU A 117 -11.35 -2.73 -9.38
CA LEU A 117 -11.82 -1.66 -10.26
C LEU A 117 -12.77 -0.69 -9.52
N LYS A 118 -13.67 -1.21 -8.69
CA LYS A 118 -14.55 -0.36 -7.86
C LYS A 118 -13.75 0.47 -6.85
N ALA A 119 -12.77 -0.14 -6.18
CA ALA A 119 -11.91 0.57 -5.24
C ALA A 119 -11.09 1.68 -5.91
N GLN A 120 -10.52 1.39 -7.08
CA GLN A 120 -9.80 2.37 -7.89
C GLN A 120 -10.69 3.56 -8.25
N GLY A 121 -11.93 3.31 -8.69
CA GLY A 121 -12.91 4.37 -8.97
C GLY A 121 -13.17 5.27 -7.76
N ILE A 122 -13.41 4.68 -6.58
CA ILE A 122 -13.68 5.43 -5.34
C ILE A 122 -12.50 6.34 -4.96
N LEU A 123 -11.26 5.85 -5.10
CA LEU A 123 -10.06 6.62 -4.76
C LEU A 123 -9.78 7.74 -5.77
N ASN A 124 -10.00 7.50 -7.06
CA ASN A 124 -9.81 8.50 -8.12
C ASN A 124 -10.77 9.69 -8.01
N GLU A 125 -11.93 9.54 -7.37
CA GLU A 125 -12.81 10.68 -7.07
C GLU A 125 -12.15 11.76 -6.18
N ARG A 126 -11.08 11.42 -5.46
CA ARG A 126 -10.36 12.34 -4.57
C ARG A 126 -9.13 12.97 -5.24
N THR A 127 -8.60 12.37 -6.31
CA THR A 127 -7.29 12.71 -6.86
C THR A 127 -7.17 12.39 -8.35
N ASP A 128 -6.61 13.32 -9.13
CA ASP A 128 -6.23 13.10 -10.54
C ASP A 128 -4.87 12.40 -10.67
N ILE A 129 -4.69 11.24 -10.02
CA ILE A 129 -3.45 10.47 -10.11
C ILE A 129 -3.49 9.58 -11.36
N ASN A 130 -2.64 9.90 -12.34
CA ASN A 130 -2.37 9.02 -13.48
C ASN A 130 -1.43 7.88 -13.05
N ILE A 131 -2.01 6.73 -12.70
CA ILE A 131 -1.31 5.49 -12.37
C ILE A 131 -0.83 4.80 -13.63
#